data_AF-A0A7C7Q153-F1
#
_entry.id   AF-A0A7C7Q153-F1
#
_cell.length_a   1.000
_cell.length_b   1.000
_cell.length_c   1.000
_cell.angle_alpha   90.00
_cell.angle_beta   90.00
_cell.angle_gamma   90.00
#
_symmetry.space_group_name_H-M   'P 1'
#
loop_
_entity.id
_entity.type
_entity.pdbx_description
1 polymer ?
#
loop_
_entity_poly.entity_id
_entity_poly.type
_entity_poly.pdbx_seq_one_letter_code
_entity_poly.pdbx_strand_id
1 'polypeptide(L)'
;RETCITSSEGKLERDTWEKRFSWCDLSGKFGKGDNFSGIAIFDHPSNLNHPTTWANYYFRNRGFLNPTFPGARKYTIEPHKPLRLRYRLWIHRGDAKGGHVTDAYDAFIKPPSVKM
;
A
#
# COMPACT_ATOMS: atom_id res chain seq x y z
N ARG A 1 10.90 18.41 4.85
CA ARG A 1 10.09 17.79 3.79
C ARG A 1 8.77 17.38 4.43
N GLU A 2 7.65 17.90 3.95
CA GLU A 2 6.31 17.47 4.37
C GLU A 2 6.00 16.16 3.66
N THR A 3 6.44 15.04 4.25
CA THR A 3 6.04 13.70 3.81
C THR A 3 5.14 13.10 4.89
N CYS A 4 4.04 12.48 4.46
CA CYS A 4 3.09 11.78 5.28
C CYS A 4 2.99 10.33 4.81
N ILE A 5 2.90 9.40 5.76
CA ILE A 5 2.55 8.02 5.46
C ILE A 5 1.17 7.76 6.07
N THR A 6 0.24 7.29 5.25
CA THR A 6 -1.13 6.99 5.66
C THR A 6 -1.48 5.58 5.25
N SER A 7 -2.03 4.78 6.15
CA SER A 7 -2.52 3.44 5.85
C SER A 7 -4.04 3.37 5.96
N SER A 8 -4.62 2.21 5.65
CA SER A 8 -6.04 1.93 5.92
C SER A 8 -6.45 2.11 7.39
N GLU A 9 -5.48 2.07 8.31
CA GLU A 9 -5.68 2.26 9.75
C GLU A 9 -5.39 3.71 10.22
N GLY A 10 -5.13 4.62 9.28
CA GLY A 10 -4.84 6.02 9.57
C GLY A 10 -3.37 6.41 9.39
N LYS A 11 -3.03 7.59 9.87
CA LYS A 11 -1.68 8.17 9.72
C LYS A 11 -0.66 7.39 10.54
N LEU A 12 0.47 7.04 9.90
CA LEU A 12 1.62 6.45 10.58
C LEU A 12 2.57 7.56 11.02
N GLU A 13 2.95 7.57 12.29
CA GLU A 13 3.86 8.57 12.87
C GLU A 13 5.25 8.00 13.21
N ARG A 14 5.43 6.69 13.00
CA ARG A 14 6.67 5.97 13.27
C ARG A 14 6.80 4.78 12.33
N ASP A 15 8.00 4.23 12.28
CA ASP A 15 8.27 2.98 11.57
C ASP A 15 7.38 1.85 12.09
N THR A 16 7.05 0.93 11.19
CA THR A 16 6.22 -0.23 11.50
C THR A 16 6.87 -1.49 10.99
N TRP A 17 6.82 -2.55 11.80
CA TRP A 17 7.22 -3.90 11.43
C TRP A 17 6.06 -4.85 11.72
N GLU A 18 5.73 -5.70 10.74
CA GLU A 18 4.65 -6.69 10.81
C GLU A 18 3.26 -6.15 11.20
N LYS A 19 3.03 -4.85 11.00
CA LYS A 19 1.68 -4.27 11.05
C LYS A 19 0.88 -4.69 9.81
N ARG A 20 -0.43 -4.70 9.93
CA ARG A 20 -1.34 -5.10 8.85
C ARG A 20 -2.21 -3.93 8.47
N PHE A 21 -2.28 -3.66 7.17
CA PHE A 21 -3.15 -2.66 6.56
C PHE A 21 -3.46 -3.10 5.13
N SER A 22 -4.63 -2.73 4.63
CA SER A 22 -5.09 -3.12 3.29
C SER A 22 -4.44 -2.31 2.18
N TRP A 23 -3.95 -1.12 2.51
CA TRP A 23 -3.17 -0.27 1.65
C TRP A 23 -2.29 0.68 2.47
N CYS A 24 -1.26 1.24 1.84
CA CYS A 24 -0.44 2.29 2.43
C CYS A 24 0.02 3.27 1.37
N ASP A 25 -0.06 4.55 1.71
CA ASP A 25 0.25 5.69 0.88
C ASP A 25 1.47 6.44 1.44
N LEU A 26 2.35 6.84 0.53
CA LEU A 26 3.40 7.82 0.77
C LEU A 26 3.09 9.05 -0.07
N SER A 27 2.74 10.12 0.62
CA SER A 27 2.41 11.41 0.03
C SER A 27 3.34 12.50 0.53
N GLY A 28 3.72 13.44 -0.32
CA GLY A 28 4.51 14.59 0.10
C GLY A 28 4.70 15.64 -0.98
N LYS A 29 5.38 16.71 -0.60
CA LYS A 29 5.90 17.71 -1.53
C LYS A 29 7.28 17.28 -2.01
N PHE A 30 7.43 17.08 -3.32
CA PHE A 30 8.67 16.60 -3.93
C PHE A 30 9.36 17.68 -4.78
N GLY A 31 10.70 17.71 -4.72
CA GLY A 31 11.52 18.64 -5.50
C GLY A 31 11.25 20.10 -5.12
N LYS A 32 11.00 20.94 -6.14
CA LYS A 32 10.61 22.35 -5.99
C LYS A 32 9.10 22.57 -6.05
N GLY A 33 8.29 21.50 -6.06
CA GLY A 33 6.84 21.60 -6.14
C GLY A 33 6.21 21.85 -4.78
N ASP A 34 5.23 22.75 -4.73
CA ASP A 34 4.47 23.07 -3.52
C ASP A 34 3.22 22.21 -3.33
N ASN A 35 2.84 21.45 -4.35
CA ASN A 35 1.68 20.57 -4.31
C ASN A 35 2.07 19.19 -3.79
N PHE A 36 1.18 18.60 -2.99
CA PHE A 36 1.29 17.20 -2.64
C PHE A 36 1.08 16.30 -3.86
N SER A 37 1.84 15.23 -3.93
CA SER A 37 1.55 14.05 -4.74
C SER A 37 1.98 12.81 -3.96
N GLY A 38 1.54 11.65 -4.43
CA GLY A 38 1.79 10.41 -3.70
C GLY A 38 1.67 9.16 -4.55
N ILE A 39 2.04 8.07 -3.91
CA ILE A 39 1.84 6.72 -4.41
C ILE A 39 1.34 5.83 -3.28
N ALA A 40 0.23 5.16 -3.54
CA ALA A 40 -0.31 4.14 -2.66
C ALA A 40 -0.09 2.73 -3.24
N ILE A 41 0.18 1.78 -2.35
CA ILE A 41 0.27 0.35 -2.66
C ILE A 41 -0.96 -0.33 -2.05
N PHE A 42 -1.66 -1.14 -2.84
CA PHE A 42 -2.88 -1.85 -2.44
C PHE A 42 -2.63 -3.34 -2.31
N ASP A 43 -3.12 -3.95 -1.23
CA ASP A 43 -3.13 -5.39 -1.01
C ASP A 43 -4.55 -5.95 -1.25
N HIS A 44 -4.69 -6.87 -2.19
CA HIS A 44 -6.00 -7.40 -2.58
C HIS A 44 -6.50 -8.46 -1.57
N PRO A 45 -7.81 -8.50 -1.24
CA PRO A 45 -8.40 -9.50 -0.33
C PRO A 45 -8.21 -10.96 -0.73
N SER A 46 -7.96 -11.24 -2.01
CA SER A 46 -7.66 -12.60 -2.49
C SER A 46 -6.21 -13.04 -2.25
N ASN A 47 -5.35 -12.18 -1.72
CA ASN A 47 -3.97 -12.55 -1.40
C ASN A 47 -3.95 -13.43 -0.16
N LEU A 48 -3.05 -14.40 -0.15
CA LEU A 48 -2.79 -15.18 1.06
C LEU A 48 -2.31 -14.24 2.17
N ASN A 49 -2.83 -14.45 3.39
CA ASN A 49 -2.55 -13.64 4.58
C ASN A 49 -3.07 -12.19 4.52
N HIS A 50 -4.02 -11.85 3.63
CA HIS A 50 -4.61 -10.51 3.59
C HIS A 50 -5.32 -10.11 4.90
N PRO A 51 -5.19 -8.84 5.36
CA PRO A 51 -4.20 -7.87 4.91
C PRO A 51 -2.81 -8.34 5.30
N THR A 52 -1.88 -8.41 4.35
CA THR A 52 -0.52 -8.89 4.58
C THR A 52 0.18 -8.06 5.65
N THR A 53 1.26 -8.60 6.23
CA THR A 53 2.17 -7.80 7.04
C THR A 53 2.87 -6.75 6.17
N TRP A 54 3.27 -5.64 6.78
CA TRP A 54 3.98 -4.56 6.14
C TRP A 54 5.21 -4.13 6.94
N ALA A 55 6.14 -3.54 6.20
CA ALA A 55 7.28 -2.86 6.77
C ALA A 55 7.29 -1.41 6.27
N ASN A 56 7.48 -0.49 7.21
CA ASN A 56 7.72 0.92 6.97
C ASN A 56 8.97 1.31 7.76
N TYR A 57 10.02 1.71 7.06
CA TYR A 57 11.25 2.25 7.65
C TYR A 57 11.57 3.66 7.14
N TYR A 58 10.54 4.40 6.71
CA TYR A 58 10.69 5.75 6.22
C TYR A 58 11.25 6.72 7.27
N PHE A 59 10.78 6.64 8.53
CA PHE A 59 11.15 7.59 9.58
C PHE A 59 12.61 7.44 10.05
N ARG A 60 13.27 6.35 9.67
CA ARG A 60 14.71 6.12 9.86
C ARG A 60 15.56 6.43 8.62
N ASN A 61 15.04 7.21 7.67
CA ASN A 61 15.70 7.52 6.39
C ASN A 61 16.11 6.27 5.59
N ARG A 62 15.45 5.13 5.80
CA ARG A 62 15.73 3.90 5.03
C ARG A 62 14.90 3.79 3.75
N GLY A 63 13.86 4.64 3.61
CA GLY A 63 13.10 4.79 2.36
C GLY A 63 12.26 3.56 1.98
N PHE A 64 11.96 2.67 2.92
CA PHE A 64 11.28 1.41 2.66
C PHE A 64 9.81 1.47 3.08
N LEU A 65 8.89 1.16 2.18
CA LEU A 65 7.46 0.97 2.43
C LEU A 65 6.93 -0.13 1.49
N ASN A 66 6.53 -1.28 2.02
CA ASN A 66 6.02 -2.37 1.20
C ASN A 66 5.19 -3.41 1.98
N PRO A 67 4.28 -4.12 1.30
CA PRO A 67 3.73 -5.38 1.78
C PRO A 67 4.84 -6.45 1.83
N THR A 68 4.83 -7.28 2.87
CA THR A 68 5.94 -8.20 3.18
C THR A 68 5.59 -9.68 3.11
N PHE A 69 4.53 -10.11 2.40
CA PHE A 69 4.18 -11.55 2.30
C PHE A 69 5.44 -12.41 2.03
N PRO A 70 5.67 -13.53 2.76
CA PRO A 70 4.87 -14.12 3.85
C PRO A 70 5.17 -13.58 5.27
N GLY A 71 5.86 -12.46 5.40
CA GLY A 71 6.35 -11.85 6.64
C GLY A 71 7.60 -12.58 7.13
N ALA A 72 7.75 -12.75 8.45
CA ALA A 72 8.77 -13.62 9.03
C ALA A 72 8.46 -15.13 8.91
N ARG A 73 7.40 -15.53 8.20
CA ARG A 73 6.97 -16.93 8.10
C ARG A 73 7.54 -17.59 6.85
N LYS A 74 7.61 -18.93 6.86
CA LYS A 74 7.90 -19.72 5.65
C LYS A 74 6.61 -19.93 4.86
N TYR A 75 6.71 -19.93 3.54
CA TYR A 75 5.65 -20.36 2.63
C TYR A 75 6.23 -21.32 1.61
N THR A 76 5.69 -22.52 1.51
CA THR A 76 6.10 -23.54 0.54
C THR A 76 5.35 -23.30 -0.77
N ILE A 77 6.09 -23.22 -1.89
CA ILE A 77 5.51 -23.20 -3.23
C ILE A 77 5.38 -24.64 -3.72
N GLU A 78 4.14 -25.10 -3.86
CA GLU A 78 3.86 -26.46 -4.33
C GLU A 78 3.89 -26.54 -5.86
N PRO A 79 4.41 -27.62 -6.46
CA PRO A 79 4.31 -27.87 -7.89
C PRO A 79 2.86 -27.77 -8.36
N HIS A 80 2.65 -27.15 -9.52
CA HIS A 80 1.33 -26.98 -10.16
C HIS A 80 0.28 -26.17 -9.36
N LYS A 81 0.66 -25.57 -8.22
CA LYS A 81 -0.20 -24.66 -7.45
C LYS A 81 0.40 -23.25 -7.41
N PRO A 82 0.08 -22.37 -8.38
CA PRO A 82 0.71 -21.07 -8.46
C PRO A 82 0.37 -20.20 -7.25
N LEU A 83 1.39 -19.64 -6.62
CA LEU A 83 1.24 -18.51 -5.69
C LEU A 83 0.85 -17.26 -6.49
N ARG A 84 -0.38 -16.78 -6.29
CA ARG A 84 -0.87 -15.54 -6.91
C ARG A 84 -1.03 -14.46 -5.85
N LEU A 85 -0.19 -13.43 -5.95
CA LEU A 85 -0.29 -12.21 -5.15
C LEU A 85 -0.66 -11.06 -6.08
N ARG A 86 -1.59 -10.22 -5.64
CA ARG A 86 -2.21 -9.14 -6.40
C ARG A 86 -2.02 -7.85 -5.66
N TYR A 87 -1.20 -6.97 -6.23
CA TYR A 87 -1.00 -5.63 -5.73
C TYR A 87 -1.32 -4.63 -6.82
N ARG A 88 -1.68 -3.41 -6.42
CA ARG A 88 -1.87 -2.28 -7.34
C ARG A 88 -1.12 -1.07 -6.81
N LEU A 89 -0.52 -0.32 -7.73
CA LEU A 89 0.02 1.01 -7.45
C LEU A 89 -1.00 2.05 -7.90
N TRP A 90 -1.21 3.06 -7.06
CA TRP A 90 -2.07 4.20 -7.35
C TRP A 90 -1.25 5.47 -7.23
N ILE A 91 -0.98 6.11 -8.36
CA ILE A 91 -0.24 7.37 -8.42
C ILE A 91 -1.25 8.50 -8.47
N HIS A 92 -1.09 9.50 -7.60
CA HIS A 92 -2.08 10.56 -7.47
C HIS A 92 -1.46 11.93 -7.17
N ARG A 93 -2.30 12.95 -7.33
CA ARG A 93 -2.07 14.30 -6.79
C ARG A 93 -2.78 14.42 -5.45
N GLY A 94 -2.34 15.34 -4.59
CA GLY A 94 -2.82 15.47 -3.22
C GLY A 94 -2.22 14.43 -2.28
N ASP A 95 -2.63 14.50 -1.02
CA ASP A 95 -2.35 13.47 -0.01
C ASP A 95 -3.29 12.26 -0.20
N ALA A 96 -3.27 11.28 0.73
CA ALA A 96 -4.14 10.10 0.64
C ALA A 96 -5.63 10.43 0.45
N LYS A 97 -6.10 11.52 1.06
CA LYS A 97 -7.49 11.98 0.95
C LYS A 97 -7.73 12.66 -0.40
N GLY A 98 -6.92 13.66 -0.76
CA GLY A 98 -7.04 14.39 -2.02
C GLY A 98 -6.76 13.50 -3.25
N GLY A 99 -6.00 12.43 -3.07
CA GLY A 99 -5.71 11.41 -4.06
C GLY A 99 -6.75 10.32 -4.18
N HIS A 100 -7.84 10.37 -3.41
CA HIS A 100 -8.92 9.37 -3.44
C HIS A 100 -8.42 7.93 -3.22
N VAL A 101 -7.43 7.74 -2.33
CA VAL A 101 -6.76 6.45 -2.14
C VAL A 101 -7.74 5.36 -1.69
N THR A 102 -8.68 5.69 -0.80
CA THR A 102 -9.72 4.74 -0.34
C THR A 102 -10.67 4.37 -1.48
N ASP A 103 -11.17 5.33 -2.24
CA ASP A 103 -12.07 5.07 -3.38
C ASP A 103 -11.38 4.21 -4.45
N ALA A 104 -10.10 4.50 -4.73
CA ALA A 104 -9.29 3.74 -5.67
C ALA A 104 -9.00 2.30 -5.18
N TYR A 105 -8.84 2.11 -3.88
CA TYR A 105 -8.76 0.78 -3.26
C TYR A 105 -10.07 0.02 -3.41
N ASP A 106 -11.20 0.66 -3.13
CA ASP A 106 -12.53 0.05 -3.27
C ASP A 106 -12.80 -0.37 -4.72
N ALA A 107 -12.45 0.46 -5.70
CA ALA A 107 -12.53 0.13 -7.11
C ALA A 107 -11.56 -1.00 -7.52
N PHE A 108 -10.46 -1.19 -6.80
CA PHE A 108 -9.55 -2.33 -7.03
C PHE A 108 -10.13 -3.64 -6.51
N ILE A 109 -10.72 -3.65 -5.33
CA ILE A 109 -11.27 -4.87 -4.71
C ILE A 109 -12.66 -5.24 -5.23
N LYS A 110 -13.40 -4.24 -5.77
CA LYS A 110 -14.71 -4.39 -6.40
C LYS A 110 -14.68 -3.67 -7.75
N PRO A 111 -14.01 -4.24 -8.77
CA PRO A 111 -13.95 -3.62 -10.08
C PRO A 111 -15.36 -3.46 -10.66
N PRO A 112 -15.67 -2.32 -11.30
CA PRO A 112 -16.98 -2.10 -11.91
C PRO A 112 -17.22 -3.15 -12.99
N SER A 113 -18.43 -3.71 -13.00
CA SER A 113 -18.87 -4.60 -14.06
C SER A 113 -19.36 -3.77 -15.24
N VAL A 114 -18.58 -3.74 -16.33
CA VAL A 114 -19.00 -3.13 -17.58
C VAL A 114 -19.59 -4.23 -18.45
N LYS A 115 -20.88 -4.13 -18.78
CA LYS A 115 -21.46 -4.91 -19.87
C LYS A 115 -21.04 -4.24 -21.17
N MET A 116 -20.27 -4.95 -21.99
CA MET A 116 -20.01 -4.58 -23.37
C MET A 116 -21.20 -4.95 -24.25
#